data_AF-A0A841T790-F1
#
_entry.id   AF-A0A841T790-F1
#
_cell.length_a   1.000
_cell.length_b   1.000
_cell.length_c   1.000
_cell.angle_alpha   90.00
_cell.angle_beta   90.00
_cell.angle_gamma   90.00
#
_symmetry.space_group_name_H-M   'P 1'
#
loop_
_entity.id
_entity.type
_entity.pdbx_description
1 polymer ?
#
loop_
_entity_poly.entity_id
_entity_poly.type
_entity_poly.pdbx_seq_one_letter_code
_entity_poly.pdbx_strand_id
1 'polypeptide(L)'
;MEFNFRYELGKITPKLALGAKLYVFGAGPHWEHILRMYDHLVHTDLNDYIDGFIDNDPTKQGTLFHGKPVIALSEADTNHLVVLIATATGRANNEIAWQLTKHGMFCRHNFFTVDVFWTTLMRYEYLQLMQFKDKHRGERCFIIGNGPSLSVADLDKLNGEVTFATNKIYLLFDKTVWRPNYYMIHDEAILRQSREDINKKITCDKFFAYNGELTLDNGYFYVLDGKVDWKPYPYHKPEFSEEPFVMQWGATVTYDCIQLAAYMGFNEIYLLGIDHHFSTTVKINGELITDDVENHFTPEYKFSSPYHSLIDFTNAAYEKANEYAKAHRIKLMNATRGGELEAFERINFDSLFA
;
A
#
# COMPACT_ATOMS: atom_id res chain seq x y z
N MET A 1 -14.37 -9.24 -5.79
CA MET A 1 -14.34 -10.68 -5.43
C MET A 1 -13.85 -10.72 -4.00
N GLU A 2 -14.41 -11.52 -3.09
CA GLU A 2 -13.87 -11.61 -1.73
C GLU A 2 -12.64 -12.54 -1.72
N PHE A 3 -11.62 -12.19 -0.94
CA PHE A 3 -10.44 -13.04 -0.80
C PHE A 3 -10.83 -14.33 -0.08
N ASN A 4 -10.65 -15.47 -0.74
CA ASN A 4 -10.84 -16.78 -0.14
C ASN A 4 -9.50 -17.53 -0.12
N PHE A 5 -8.87 -17.57 1.05
CA PHE A 5 -7.53 -18.13 1.18
C PHE A 5 -7.47 -19.61 0.80
N ARG A 6 -8.47 -20.41 1.19
CA ARG A 6 -8.56 -21.83 0.81
C ARG A 6 -8.64 -22.03 -0.69
N TYR A 7 -9.44 -21.21 -1.37
CA TYR A 7 -9.59 -21.26 -2.81
C TYR A 7 -8.26 -20.92 -3.51
N GLU A 8 -7.61 -19.83 -3.09
CA GLU A 8 -6.33 -19.42 -3.68
C GLU A 8 -5.21 -20.44 -3.40
N LEU A 9 -5.11 -20.97 -2.18
CA LEU A 9 -4.18 -22.04 -1.83
C LEU A 9 -4.49 -23.36 -2.56
N GLY A 10 -5.76 -23.62 -2.87
CA GLY A 10 -6.22 -24.75 -3.66
C GLY A 10 -5.71 -24.73 -5.11
N LYS A 11 -5.47 -23.55 -5.69
CA LYS A 11 -4.86 -23.41 -7.04
C LYS A 11 -3.42 -23.93 -7.10
N ILE A 12 -2.73 -24.00 -5.95
CA ILE A 12 -1.36 -24.49 -5.83
C ILE A 12 -1.27 -25.82 -5.07
N THR A 13 -2.36 -26.27 -4.45
CA THR A 13 -2.42 -27.50 -3.64
C THR A 13 -3.64 -28.34 -4.02
N PRO A 14 -3.51 -29.33 -4.94
CA PRO A 14 -4.64 -30.14 -5.40
C PRO A 14 -5.43 -30.82 -4.28
N LYS A 15 -4.78 -31.18 -3.16
CA LYS A 15 -5.46 -31.76 -1.99
C LYS A 15 -6.51 -30.85 -1.36
N LEU A 16 -6.24 -29.55 -1.25
CA LEU A 16 -7.23 -28.59 -0.72
C LEU A 16 -8.40 -28.42 -1.69
N ALA A 17 -8.14 -28.41 -3.00
CA ALA A 17 -9.19 -28.40 -4.01
C ALA A 17 -10.08 -29.66 -3.96
N LEU A 18 -9.56 -30.78 -3.44
CA LEU A 18 -10.26 -32.03 -3.21
C LEU A 18 -10.87 -32.17 -1.80
N GLY A 19 -10.88 -31.09 -0.99
CA GLY A 19 -11.54 -31.06 0.32
C GLY A 19 -10.69 -31.52 1.50
N ALA A 20 -9.35 -31.57 1.36
CA ALA A 20 -8.46 -31.82 2.50
C ALA A 20 -8.61 -30.76 3.60
N LYS A 21 -8.37 -31.15 4.85
CA LYS A 21 -8.36 -30.23 5.98
C LYS A 21 -7.10 -29.36 5.99
N LEU A 22 -7.23 -28.10 6.39
CA LEU A 22 -6.15 -27.13 6.54
C LEU A 22 -5.83 -26.92 8.02
N TYR A 23 -4.64 -27.31 8.46
CA TYR A 23 -4.17 -27.10 9.84
C TYR A 23 -2.99 -26.13 9.88
N VAL A 24 -2.84 -25.42 10.99
CA VAL A 24 -1.66 -24.60 11.27
C VAL A 24 -0.76 -25.32 12.26
N PHE A 25 0.53 -25.45 11.95
CA PHE A 25 1.52 -25.99 12.87
C PHE A 25 2.04 -24.87 13.78
N GLY A 26 1.71 -24.96 15.07
CA GLY A 26 2.03 -24.01 16.13
C GLY A 26 0.80 -23.24 16.60
N ALA A 27 0.23 -23.62 17.74
CA ALA A 27 -0.84 -22.88 18.41
C ALA A 27 -0.22 -21.87 19.38
N GLY A 28 -0.03 -20.61 18.98
CA GLY A 28 0.62 -19.64 19.84
C GLY A 28 0.79 -18.22 19.27
N PRO A 29 1.63 -17.39 19.90
CA PRO A 29 1.71 -15.94 19.63
C PRO A 29 2.08 -15.55 18.20
N HIS A 30 2.70 -16.44 17.43
CA HIS A 30 3.00 -16.17 16.02
C HIS A 30 1.76 -16.22 15.14
N TRP A 31 0.82 -17.13 15.42
CA TRP A 31 -0.46 -17.14 14.73
C TRP A 31 -1.24 -15.85 15.03
N GLU A 32 -1.25 -15.41 16.28
CA GLU A 32 -1.84 -14.13 16.69
C GLU A 32 -1.25 -12.93 15.94
N HIS A 33 0.06 -12.94 15.67
CA HIS A 33 0.71 -11.92 14.85
C HIS A 33 0.25 -11.98 13.39
N ILE A 34 0.13 -13.18 12.83
CA ILE A 34 -0.38 -13.42 11.47
C ILE A 34 -1.81 -12.90 11.34
N LEU A 35 -2.71 -13.27 12.27
CA LEU A 35 -4.09 -12.76 12.28
C LEU A 35 -4.13 -11.23 12.26
N ARG A 36 -3.42 -10.58 13.19
CA ARG A 36 -3.35 -9.10 13.26
C ARG A 36 -2.82 -8.46 11.98
N MET A 37 -1.84 -9.07 11.32
CA MET A 37 -1.29 -8.52 10.08
C MET A 37 -2.27 -8.67 8.91
N TYR A 38 -2.97 -9.79 8.82
CA TYR A 38 -3.61 -10.20 7.58
C TYR A 38 -5.13 -10.05 7.58
N ASP A 39 -5.81 -10.22 8.72
CA ASP A 39 -7.29 -10.12 8.77
C ASP A 39 -7.78 -8.75 8.31
N HIS A 40 -6.98 -7.71 8.57
CA HIS A 40 -7.25 -6.34 8.16
C HIS A 40 -7.07 -6.08 6.66
N LEU A 41 -6.26 -6.88 5.97
CA LEU A 41 -5.97 -6.73 4.54
C LEU A 41 -7.04 -7.40 3.69
N VAL A 42 -7.51 -8.56 4.13
CA VAL A 42 -8.46 -9.37 3.37
C VAL A 42 -9.91 -9.23 3.84
N HIS A 43 -10.13 -8.40 4.87
CA HIS A 43 -11.44 -8.17 5.50
C HIS A 43 -12.16 -9.46 5.91
N THR A 44 -11.40 -10.51 6.26
CA THR A 44 -11.90 -11.82 6.69
C THR A 44 -11.01 -12.38 7.78
N ASP A 45 -11.58 -13.11 8.73
CA ASP A 45 -10.81 -13.78 9.78
C ASP A 45 -10.10 -15.00 9.18
N LEU A 46 -8.77 -15.02 9.17
CA LEU A 46 -8.01 -16.17 8.67
C LEU A 46 -8.27 -17.45 9.44
N ASN A 47 -8.69 -17.35 10.70
CA ASN A 47 -9.09 -18.48 11.51
C ASN A 47 -10.30 -19.23 10.93
N ASP A 48 -11.14 -18.56 10.13
CA ASP A 48 -12.29 -19.19 9.45
C ASP A 48 -11.86 -20.18 8.36
N TYR A 49 -10.66 -20.00 7.79
CA TYR A 49 -10.14 -20.86 6.72
C TYR A 49 -9.38 -22.09 7.24
N ILE A 50 -9.18 -22.26 8.54
CA ILE A 50 -8.45 -23.41 9.10
C ILE A 50 -9.39 -24.33 9.89
N ASP A 51 -9.07 -25.64 9.90
CA ASP A 51 -9.82 -26.67 10.62
C ASP A 51 -9.26 -26.94 12.02
N GLY A 52 -8.01 -26.53 12.29
CA GLY A 52 -7.35 -26.83 13.55
C GLY A 52 -5.87 -26.46 13.58
N PHE A 53 -5.24 -26.82 14.68
CA PHE A 53 -3.82 -26.62 14.93
C PHE A 53 -3.13 -27.95 15.22
N ILE A 54 -1.85 -28.03 14.88
CA ILE A 54 -0.93 -29.09 15.30
C ILE A 54 0.10 -28.45 16.21
N ASP A 55 0.34 -29.01 17.39
CA ASP A 55 1.38 -28.52 18.29
C ASP A 55 2.13 -29.69 18.93
N ASN A 56 3.43 -29.50 19.17
CA ASN A 56 4.28 -30.49 19.82
C ASN A 56 4.17 -30.43 21.35
N ASP A 57 3.65 -29.34 21.89
CA ASP A 57 3.44 -29.17 23.33
C ASP A 57 2.25 -30.03 23.81
N PRO A 58 2.49 -31.09 24.60
CA PRO A 58 1.43 -31.97 25.08
C PRO A 58 0.41 -31.24 25.96
N THR A 59 0.78 -30.11 26.57
CA THR A 59 -0.12 -29.32 27.41
C THR A 59 -1.17 -28.56 26.60
N LYS A 60 -0.92 -28.34 25.31
CA LYS A 60 -1.87 -27.71 24.38
C LYS A 60 -2.73 -28.73 23.63
N GLN A 61 -2.24 -29.96 23.44
CA GLN A 61 -2.97 -31.01 22.73
C GLN A 61 -4.29 -31.35 23.45
N GLY A 62 -5.36 -31.54 22.68
CA GLY A 62 -6.70 -31.76 23.22
C GLY A 62 -7.42 -30.50 23.71
N THR A 63 -6.78 -29.33 23.63
CA THR A 63 -7.40 -28.03 23.94
C THR A 63 -7.95 -27.34 22.69
N LEU A 64 -8.57 -26.18 22.88
CA LEU A 64 -9.01 -25.30 21.80
C LEU A 64 -8.13 -24.04 21.75
N PHE A 65 -7.74 -23.62 20.56
CA PHE A 65 -7.06 -22.35 20.29
C PHE A 65 -7.83 -21.61 19.19
N HIS A 66 -8.23 -20.36 19.44
CA HIS A 66 -9.23 -19.62 18.63
C HIS A 66 -10.47 -20.45 18.28
N GLY A 67 -10.96 -21.26 19.21
CA GLY A 67 -12.13 -22.13 19.01
C GLY A 67 -11.90 -23.35 18.11
N LYS A 68 -10.66 -23.59 17.65
CA LYS A 68 -10.29 -24.74 16.80
C LYS A 68 -9.49 -25.77 17.60
N PRO A 69 -9.62 -27.08 17.30
CA PRO A 69 -8.91 -28.13 18.03
C PRO A 69 -7.40 -28.07 17.81
N VAL A 70 -6.65 -28.31 18.88
CA VAL A 70 -5.19 -28.52 18.83
C VAL A 70 -4.91 -30.02 18.99
N ILE A 71 -4.29 -30.64 17.99
CA ILE A 71 -4.01 -32.09 17.96
C ILE A 71 -2.51 -32.37 17.97
N ALA A 72 -2.15 -33.60 18.34
CA ALA A 72 -0.80 -34.10 18.10
C ALA A 72 -0.61 -34.46 16.61
N LEU A 73 0.61 -34.31 16.07
CA LEU A 73 0.89 -34.71 14.69
C LEU A 73 0.59 -36.20 14.43
N SER A 74 0.81 -37.05 15.45
CA SER A 74 0.53 -38.49 15.38
C SER A 74 -0.95 -38.85 15.24
N GLU A 75 -1.86 -37.92 15.55
CA GLU A 75 -3.31 -38.11 15.46
C GLU A 75 -3.88 -37.66 14.10
N ALA A 76 -3.06 -37.03 13.26
CA ALA A 76 -3.51 -36.39 12.03
C ALA A 76 -3.53 -37.38 10.84
N ASP A 77 -4.64 -37.39 10.09
CA ASP A 77 -4.72 -38.15 8.83
C ASP A 77 -3.97 -37.41 7.71
N THR A 78 -2.70 -37.78 7.52
CA THR A 78 -1.78 -37.11 6.59
C THR A 78 -2.19 -37.24 5.11
N ASN A 79 -3.11 -38.16 4.77
CA ASN A 79 -3.62 -38.30 3.41
C ASN A 79 -4.60 -37.17 3.05
N HIS A 80 -5.40 -36.69 4.01
CA HIS A 80 -6.44 -35.68 3.83
C HIS A 80 -6.13 -34.37 4.56
N LEU A 81 -4.83 -34.06 4.70
CA LEU A 81 -4.34 -32.93 5.46
C LEU A 81 -3.38 -32.06 4.65
N VAL A 82 -3.56 -30.75 4.77
CA VAL A 82 -2.59 -29.73 4.39
C VAL A 82 -2.20 -28.92 5.63
N VAL A 83 -0.90 -28.65 5.78
CA VAL A 83 -0.36 -27.94 6.96
C VAL A 83 0.31 -26.62 6.56
N LEU A 84 -0.01 -25.55 7.28
CA LEU A 84 0.71 -24.28 7.22
C LEU A 84 1.65 -24.17 8.41
N ILE A 85 2.92 -23.95 8.16
CA ILE A 85 3.92 -23.72 9.20
C ILE A 85 3.92 -22.23 9.54
N ALA A 86 3.43 -21.90 10.74
CA ALA A 86 3.34 -20.53 11.26
C ALA A 86 4.45 -20.27 12.28
N THR A 87 5.72 -20.21 11.85
CA THR A 87 6.84 -19.86 12.75
C THR A 87 7.64 -18.66 12.31
N ALA A 88 8.26 -17.96 13.27
CA ALA A 88 9.05 -16.75 13.04
C ALA A 88 10.52 -17.00 12.65
N THR A 89 11.00 -18.26 12.60
CA THR A 89 12.42 -18.51 12.30
C THR A 89 12.64 -19.62 11.28
N GLY A 90 13.63 -19.43 10.40
CA GLY A 90 14.02 -20.44 9.41
C GLY A 90 14.45 -21.77 10.05
N ARG A 91 15.03 -21.75 11.25
CA ARG A 91 15.39 -22.98 11.98
C ARG A 91 14.17 -23.78 12.42
N ALA A 92 13.18 -23.13 13.03
CA ALA A 92 11.94 -23.78 13.44
C ALA A 92 11.13 -24.29 12.23
N ASN A 93 11.11 -23.52 11.13
CA ASN A 93 10.51 -23.97 9.87
C ASN A 93 11.14 -25.29 9.36
N ASN A 94 12.47 -25.38 9.37
CA ASN A 94 13.17 -26.58 8.91
C ASN A 94 12.90 -27.79 9.82
N GLU A 95 12.86 -27.59 11.13
CA GLU A 95 12.58 -28.67 12.08
C GLU A 95 11.17 -29.23 11.89
N ILE A 96 10.16 -28.36 11.81
CA ILE A 96 8.77 -28.77 11.58
C ILE A 96 8.63 -29.43 10.22
N ALA A 97 9.23 -28.87 9.16
CA ALA A 97 9.24 -29.47 7.84
C ALA A 97 9.83 -30.89 7.84
N TRP A 98 10.88 -31.13 8.62
CA TRP A 98 11.48 -32.46 8.79
C TRP A 98 10.56 -33.42 9.53
N GLN A 99 9.85 -32.96 10.57
CA GLN A 99 8.85 -33.77 11.28
C GLN A 99 7.72 -34.20 10.34
N LEU A 100 7.18 -33.26 9.55
CA LEU A 100 6.15 -33.55 8.55
C LEU A 100 6.65 -34.54 7.48
N THR A 101 7.89 -34.36 7.01
CA THR A 101 8.52 -35.27 6.03
C THR A 101 8.63 -36.70 6.55
N LYS A 102 9.00 -36.88 7.83
CA LYS A 102 9.03 -38.22 8.47
C LYS A 102 7.65 -38.88 8.56
N HIS A 103 6.57 -38.10 8.50
CA HIS A 103 5.19 -38.59 8.45
C HIS A 103 4.65 -38.72 7.01
N GLY A 104 5.53 -38.75 6.01
CA GLY A 104 5.18 -38.95 4.61
C GLY A 104 4.58 -37.73 3.92
N MET A 105 4.70 -36.54 4.52
CA MET A 105 4.20 -35.29 3.96
C MET A 105 5.32 -34.57 3.20
N PHE A 106 5.03 -34.05 2.00
CA PHE A 106 6.01 -33.37 1.18
C PHE A 106 5.73 -31.87 1.08
N CYS A 107 6.79 -31.06 1.15
CA CYS A 107 6.70 -29.61 0.98
C CYS A 107 6.10 -29.26 -0.39
N ARG A 108 5.22 -28.25 -0.43
CA ARG A 108 4.44 -27.83 -1.61
C ARG A 108 3.39 -28.83 -2.11
N HIS A 109 3.19 -29.95 -1.42
CA HIS A 109 2.11 -30.89 -1.70
C HIS A 109 1.19 -31.08 -0.49
N ASN A 110 1.78 -31.31 0.67
CA ASN A 110 1.08 -31.51 1.94
C ASN A 110 1.29 -30.34 2.90
N PHE A 111 2.35 -29.56 2.78
CA PHE A 111 2.59 -28.44 3.68
C PHE A 111 3.34 -27.28 3.04
N PHE A 112 3.15 -26.08 3.60
CA PHE A 112 3.74 -24.82 3.17
C PHE A 112 4.16 -23.98 4.39
N THR A 113 5.04 -23.02 4.18
CA THR A 113 5.29 -21.96 5.18
C THR A 113 4.26 -20.85 5.03
N VAL A 114 4.10 -20.02 6.06
CA VAL A 114 3.26 -18.82 5.99
C VAL A 114 3.67 -17.85 4.87
N ASP A 115 4.89 -17.95 4.33
CA ASP A 115 5.30 -17.15 3.15
C ASP A 115 4.40 -17.40 1.92
N VAL A 116 3.79 -18.58 1.82
CA VAL A 116 2.81 -18.87 0.77
C VAL A 116 1.54 -18.03 0.95
N PHE A 117 1.14 -17.77 2.20
CA PHE A 117 0.02 -16.89 2.52
C PHE A 117 0.31 -15.51 1.97
N TRP A 118 1.48 -14.97 2.31
CA TRP A 118 1.92 -13.65 1.86
C TRP A 118 1.95 -13.54 0.34
N THR A 119 2.58 -14.51 -0.33
CA THR A 119 2.66 -14.56 -1.80
C THR A 119 1.26 -14.60 -2.44
N THR A 120 0.32 -15.33 -1.82
CA THR A 120 -1.05 -15.46 -2.30
C THR A 120 -1.83 -14.15 -2.13
N LEU A 121 -1.68 -13.50 -0.98
CA LEU A 121 -2.28 -12.20 -0.70
C LEU A 121 -1.74 -11.12 -1.65
N MET A 122 -0.42 -11.01 -1.77
CA MET A 122 0.22 -10.06 -2.71
C MET A 122 -0.29 -10.25 -4.13
N ARG A 123 -0.44 -11.51 -4.58
CA ARG A 123 -1.00 -11.81 -5.89
C ARG A 123 -2.46 -11.38 -5.99
N TYR A 124 -3.28 -11.66 -4.98
CA TYR A 124 -4.69 -11.26 -4.98
C TYR A 124 -4.84 -9.74 -5.10
N GLU A 125 -4.03 -8.99 -4.36
CA GLU A 125 -4.00 -7.52 -4.35
C GLU A 125 -3.49 -6.95 -5.67
N TYR A 126 -2.43 -7.54 -6.22
CA TYR A 126 -1.98 -7.25 -7.59
C TYR A 126 -3.12 -7.41 -8.60
N LEU A 127 -3.88 -8.52 -8.52
CA LEU A 127 -5.02 -8.74 -9.41
C LEU A 127 -6.15 -7.73 -9.19
N GLN A 128 -6.34 -7.22 -7.97
CA GLN A 128 -7.27 -6.12 -7.73
C GLN A 128 -6.78 -4.83 -8.40
N LEU A 129 -5.48 -4.53 -8.35
CA LEU A 129 -4.92 -3.34 -8.99
C LEU A 129 -5.00 -3.39 -10.52
N MET A 130 -4.98 -4.60 -11.12
CA MET A 130 -5.07 -4.76 -12.58
C MET A 130 -6.35 -4.18 -13.20
N GLN A 131 -7.43 -4.04 -12.42
CA GLN A 131 -8.67 -3.44 -12.90
C GLN A 131 -8.54 -1.96 -13.28
N PHE A 132 -7.48 -1.29 -12.80
CA PHE A 132 -7.23 0.12 -13.06
C PHE A 132 -6.36 0.36 -14.30
N LYS A 133 -5.72 -0.68 -14.84
CA LYS A 133 -4.85 -0.55 -16.01
C LYS A 133 -5.60 0.04 -17.19
N ASP A 134 -5.07 1.12 -17.75
CA ASP A 134 -5.62 1.77 -18.95
C ASP A 134 -7.11 2.23 -18.81
N LYS A 135 -7.64 2.32 -17.59
CA LYS A 135 -9.04 2.68 -17.30
C LYS A 135 -9.43 4.08 -17.81
N HIS A 136 -8.46 4.99 -17.95
CA HIS A 136 -8.65 6.39 -18.30
C HIS A 136 -7.90 6.78 -19.57
N ARG A 137 -7.80 5.87 -20.53
CA ARG A 137 -7.13 6.13 -21.81
C ARG A 137 -7.71 7.35 -22.53
N GLY A 138 -6.85 8.33 -22.76
CA GLY A 138 -7.20 9.55 -23.47
C GLY A 138 -7.94 10.58 -22.63
N GLU A 139 -8.09 10.34 -21.33
CA GLU A 139 -8.64 11.29 -20.38
C GLU A 139 -7.52 12.11 -19.71
N ARG A 140 -7.92 13.21 -19.08
CA ARG A 140 -7.06 14.02 -18.21
C ARG A 140 -7.37 13.77 -16.74
N CYS A 141 -6.38 13.97 -15.88
CA CYS A 141 -6.60 14.03 -14.44
C CYS A 141 -5.86 15.18 -13.76
N PHE A 142 -6.29 15.46 -12.53
CA PHE A 142 -5.64 16.40 -11.63
C PHE A 142 -5.16 15.68 -10.38
N ILE A 143 -3.88 15.85 -10.03
CA ILE A 143 -3.31 15.35 -8.78
C ILE A 143 -3.23 16.53 -7.81
N ILE A 144 -3.98 16.40 -6.71
CA ILE A 144 -4.21 17.46 -5.74
C ILE A 144 -3.29 17.24 -4.52
N GLY A 145 -2.36 18.17 -4.36
CA GLY A 145 -1.51 18.27 -3.18
C GLY A 145 -2.24 18.90 -2.00
N ASN A 146 -1.47 19.27 -0.98
CA ASN A 146 -2.00 19.86 0.26
C ASN A 146 -1.33 21.20 0.58
N GLY A 147 -0.62 21.81 -0.37
CA GLY A 147 0.18 23.02 -0.14
C GLY A 147 -0.65 24.29 0.03
N PRO A 148 -0.04 25.37 0.54
CA PRO A 148 -0.73 26.62 0.91
C PRO A 148 -1.37 27.35 -0.28
N SER A 149 -0.91 27.12 -1.51
CA SER A 149 -1.53 27.70 -2.71
C SER A 149 -2.90 27.13 -3.05
N LEU A 150 -3.29 25.97 -2.50
CA LEU A 150 -4.55 25.32 -2.81
C LEU A 150 -5.72 26.07 -2.16
N SER A 151 -6.72 26.45 -2.97
CA SER A 151 -7.94 27.06 -2.48
C SER A 151 -9.19 26.19 -2.70
N VAL A 152 -10.22 26.44 -1.90
CA VAL A 152 -11.56 25.84 -2.08
C VAL A 152 -12.12 26.14 -3.47
N ALA A 153 -11.91 27.35 -3.98
CA ALA A 153 -12.37 27.75 -5.31
C ALA A 153 -11.69 26.95 -6.42
N ASP A 154 -10.42 26.55 -6.23
CA ASP A 154 -9.74 25.68 -7.20
C ASP A 154 -10.37 24.28 -7.20
N LEU A 155 -10.73 23.73 -6.03
CA LEU A 155 -11.43 22.44 -5.92
C LEU A 155 -12.83 22.49 -6.56
N ASP A 156 -13.57 23.58 -6.36
CA ASP A 156 -14.90 23.73 -6.95
C ASP A 156 -14.87 23.74 -8.49
N LYS A 157 -13.77 24.23 -9.10
CA LYS A 157 -13.57 24.19 -10.57
C LYS A 157 -13.31 22.78 -11.11
N LEU A 158 -12.87 21.85 -10.26
CA LEU A 158 -12.58 20.46 -10.62
C LEU A 158 -13.82 19.55 -10.57
N ASN A 159 -15.01 20.09 -10.30
CA ASN A 159 -16.24 19.30 -10.36
C ASN A 159 -16.46 18.76 -11.78
N GLY A 160 -16.45 17.44 -11.91
CA GLY A 160 -16.57 16.74 -13.20
C GLY A 160 -15.24 16.33 -13.83
N GLU A 161 -14.11 16.76 -13.27
CA GLU A 161 -12.78 16.26 -13.64
C GLU A 161 -12.43 14.99 -12.88
N VAL A 162 -11.53 14.17 -13.43
CA VAL A 162 -10.97 13.04 -12.68
C VAL A 162 -9.84 13.54 -11.79
N THR A 163 -9.95 13.32 -10.48
CA THR A 163 -8.96 13.83 -9.52
C THR A 163 -8.42 12.77 -8.58
N PHE A 164 -7.12 12.85 -8.31
CA PHE A 164 -6.42 12.17 -7.23
C PHE A 164 -6.22 13.14 -6.08
N ALA A 165 -6.58 12.75 -4.87
CA ALA A 165 -6.36 13.54 -3.68
C ALA A 165 -5.56 12.77 -2.64
N THR A 166 -4.89 13.48 -1.75
CA THR A 166 -3.89 12.86 -0.88
C THR A 166 -3.99 13.35 0.56
N ASN A 167 -3.55 12.50 1.50
CA ASN A 167 -3.38 12.84 2.91
C ASN A 167 -4.63 13.52 3.54
N LYS A 168 -4.46 14.70 4.16
CA LYS A 168 -5.53 15.36 4.92
C LYS A 168 -6.39 16.31 4.09
N ILE A 169 -6.48 16.10 2.78
CA ILE A 169 -7.37 16.87 1.88
C ILE A 169 -8.82 16.93 2.38
N TYR A 170 -9.27 15.90 3.12
CA TYR A 170 -10.60 15.82 3.71
C TYR A 170 -10.90 16.96 4.70
N LEU A 171 -9.90 17.71 5.17
CA LEU A 171 -10.10 18.91 6.00
C LEU A 171 -10.80 20.06 5.25
N LEU A 172 -10.84 20.01 3.92
CA LEU A 172 -11.57 20.99 3.09
C LEU A 172 -13.02 20.56 2.79
N PHE A 173 -13.42 19.33 3.11
CA PHE A 173 -14.69 18.75 2.64
C PHE A 173 -15.95 19.41 3.22
N ASP A 174 -15.85 20.11 4.34
CA ASP A 174 -16.96 20.89 4.90
C ASP A 174 -17.11 22.27 4.23
N LYS A 175 -16.12 22.68 3.43
CA LYS A 175 -16.07 23.97 2.73
C LYS A 175 -16.39 23.85 1.23
N THR A 176 -16.44 22.63 0.69
CA THR A 176 -16.75 22.36 -0.72
C THR A 176 -17.56 21.07 -0.88
N VAL A 177 -18.38 21.02 -1.91
CA VAL A 177 -19.07 19.79 -2.35
C VAL A 177 -18.16 18.85 -3.14
N TRP A 178 -16.99 19.32 -3.61
CA TRP A 178 -16.04 18.54 -4.39
C TRP A 178 -15.56 17.30 -3.63
N ARG A 179 -15.46 16.17 -4.32
CA ARG A 179 -14.92 14.91 -3.79
C ARG A 179 -14.04 14.24 -4.85
N PRO A 180 -12.94 13.59 -4.44
CA PRO A 180 -12.02 12.99 -5.39
C PRO A 180 -12.50 11.64 -5.93
N ASN A 181 -12.03 11.26 -7.11
CA ASN A 181 -12.25 9.93 -7.70
C ASN A 181 -11.28 8.89 -7.15
N TYR A 182 -10.07 9.33 -6.79
CA TYR A 182 -9.01 8.49 -6.26
C TYR A 182 -8.39 9.16 -5.04
N TYR A 183 -8.09 8.38 -4.02
CA TYR A 183 -7.39 8.86 -2.83
C TYR A 183 -6.13 8.05 -2.61
N MET A 184 -5.03 8.71 -2.24
CA MET A 184 -3.78 8.02 -1.95
C MET A 184 -3.08 8.54 -0.69
N ILE A 185 -2.45 7.64 0.04
CA ILE A 185 -1.63 7.96 1.22
C ILE A 185 -0.48 6.97 1.36
N HIS A 186 0.73 7.47 1.61
CA HIS A 186 1.91 6.60 1.73
C HIS A 186 2.69 6.76 3.05
N ASP A 187 2.41 7.84 3.79
CA ASP A 187 3.10 8.12 5.04
C ASP A 187 2.39 7.41 6.19
N GLU A 188 3.12 6.55 6.87
CA GLU A 188 2.59 5.75 7.97
C GLU A 188 2.09 6.61 9.13
N ALA A 189 2.80 7.69 9.48
CA ALA A 189 2.43 8.52 10.62
C ALA A 189 1.14 9.29 10.33
N ILE A 190 0.98 9.81 9.11
CA ILE A 190 -0.26 10.44 8.67
C ILE A 190 -1.38 9.40 8.63
N LEU A 191 -1.15 8.22 8.04
CA LEU A 191 -2.17 7.18 7.96
C LEU A 191 -2.65 6.76 9.35
N ARG A 192 -1.72 6.52 10.29
CA ARG A 192 -2.05 6.16 11.68
C ARG A 192 -2.88 7.22 12.37
N GLN A 193 -2.57 8.50 12.16
CA GLN A 193 -3.27 9.62 12.77
C GLN A 193 -4.66 9.87 12.16
N SER A 194 -4.79 9.66 10.84
CA SER A 194 -5.96 10.06 10.07
C SER A 194 -6.85 8.91 9.64
N ARG A 195 -6.53 7.65 9.99
CA ARG A 195 -7.24 6.44 9.52
C ARG A 195 -8.76 6.52 9.69
N GLU A 196 -9.24 6.91 10.88
CA GLU A 196 -10.69 6.99 11.16
C GLU A 196 -11.39 8.05 10.30
N ASP A 197 -10.79 9.24 10.20
CA ASP A 197 -11.30 10.30 9.33
C ASP A 197 -11.29 9.87 7.86
N ILE A 198 -10.21 9.23 7.40
CA ILE A 198 -10.09 8.75 6.02
C ILE A 198 -11.19 7.72 5.73
N ASN A 199 -11.36 6.71 6.58
CA ASN A 199 -12.40 5.69 6.41
C ASN A 199 -13.81 6.28 6.42
N LYS A 200 -14.06 7.32 7.24
CA LYS A 200 -15.36 7.97 7.34
C LYS A 200 -15.66 8.95 6.21
N LYS A 201 -14.66 9.73 5.77
CA LYS A 201 -14.85 10.89 4.88
C LYS A 201 -14.46 10.60 3.43
N ILE A 202 -13.55 9.65 3.18
CA ILE A 202 -13.12 9.26 1.84
C ILE A 202 -13.87 8.00 1.42
N THR A 203 -14.74 8.15 0.42
CA THR A 203 -15.63 7.08 -0.07
C THR A 203 -15.25 6.54 -1.45
N CYS A 204 -14.26 7.15 -2.12
CA CYS A 204 -13.75 6.70 -3.41
C CYS A 204 -12.71 5.57 -3.27
N ASP A 205 -12.17 5.10 -4.40
CA ASP A 205 -11.09 4.11 -4.40
C ASP A 205 -9.85 4.66 -3.68
N LYS A 206 -9.39 3.94 -2.64
CA LYS A 206 -8.27 4.34 -1.77
C LYS A 206 -7.05 3.47 -2.06
N PHE A 207 -5.88 4.09 -2.17
CA PHE A 207 -4.61 3.42 -2.38
C PHE A 207 -3.64 3.76 -1.24
N PHE A 208 -2.97 2.76 -0.67
CA PHE A 208 -2.02 3.01 0.42
C PHE A 208 -0.73 2.21 0.32
N ALA A 209 0.38 2.82 0.73
CA ALA A 209 1.65 2.09 0.84
C ALA A 209 1.59 1.12 2.02
N TYR A 210 1.81 -0.16 1.74
CA TYR A 210 1.82 -1.21 2.74
C TYR A 210 3.04 -1.08 3.65
N ASN A 211 2.79 -1.10 4.95
CA ASN A 211 3.82 -0.97 5.99
C ASN A 211 3.82 -2.14 7.00
N GLY A 212 2.99 -3.16 6.81
CA GLY A 212 2.91 -4.32 7.71
C GLY A 212 1.75 -4.28 8.71
N GLU A 213 1.15 -3.13 8.98
CA GLU A 213 0.21 -2.98 10.10
C GLU A 213 -1.10 -2.24 9.75
N LEU A 214 -1.04 -1.23 8.89
CA LEU A 214 -2.16 -0.31 8.69
C LEU A 214 -2.93 -0.64 7.41
N THR A 215 -4.27 -0.60 7.49
CA THR A 215 -5.15 -0.77 6.34
C THR A 215 -6.26 0.29 6.32
N LEU A 216 -6.85 0.47 5.13
CA LEU A 216 -8.02 1.30 4.90
C LEU A 216 -9.19 0.42 4.45
N ASP A 217 -10.41 0.79 4.84
CA ASP A 217 -11.61 0.03 4.49
C ASP A 217 -11.84 0.11 2.98
N ASN A 218 -11.97 -1.01 2.27
CA ASN A 218 -12.06 -1.02 0.80
C ASN A 218 -10.87 -0.30 0.13
N GLY A 219 -9.68 -0.38 0.72
CA GLY A 219 -8.45 0.17 0.16
C GLY A 219 -7.61 -0.88 -0.55
N TYR A 220 -6.91 -0.48 -1.60
CA TYR A 220 -5.89 -1.28 -2.28
C TYR A 220 -4.51 -0.89 -1.73
N PHE A 221 -3.64 -1.86 -1.49
CA PHE A 221 -2.27 -1.55 -1.10
C PHE A 221 -1.26 -1.77 -2.23
N TYR A 222 -0.16 -1.03 -2.15
CA TYR A 222 1.03 -1.23 -2.97
C TYR A 222 2.27 -1.24 -2.07
N VAL A 223 3.38 -1.73 -2.59
CA VAL A 223 4.69 -1.73 -1.92
C VAL A 223 5.55 -0.64 -2.53
N LEU A 224 6.28 0.08 -1.67
CA LEU A 224 7.28 1.05 -2.08
C LEU A 224 8.65 0.40 -2.14
N ASP A 225 9.22 0.32 -3.33
CA ASP A 225 10.61 -0.08 -3.56
C ASP A 225 11.55 1.13 -3.42
N GLY A 226 12.81 0.88 -3.06
CA GLY A 226 13.83 1.91 -2.87
C GLY A 226 13.82 2.61 -1.50
N LYS A 227 12.84 2.34 -0.63
CA LYS A 227 12.79 2.88 0.75
C LYS A 227 13.79 2.20 1.70
N VAL A 228 14.27 1.00 1.36
CA VAL A 228 14.91 0.07 2.31
C VAL A 228 16.44 0.14 2.34
N ASP A 229 17.06 0.69 1.31
CA ASP A 229 18.51 0.83 1.29
C ASP A 229 18.89 2.18 1.91
N TRP A 230 19.38 2.15 3.15
CA TRP A 230 19.96 3.27 3.92
C TRP A 230 21.17 3.95 3.25
N LYS A 231 21.40 3.73 1.95
CA LYS A 231 22.37 4.48 1.16
C LYS A 231 21.67 5.73 0.64
N PRO A 232 22.02 6.92 1.15
CA PRO A 232 21.38 8.15 0.70
C PRO A 232 21.65 8.39 -0.80
N TYR A 233 20.81 9.19 -1.43
CA TYR A 233 21.11 9.84 -2.72
C TYR A 233 22.56 10.40 -2.68
N PRO A 234 23.38 10.24 -3.75
CA PRO A 234 23.04 9.78 -5.09
C PRO A 234 23.28 8.28 -5.34
N TYR A 235 23.56 7.48 -4.31
CA TYR A 235 23.82 6.05 -4.48
C TYR A 235 22.56 5.27 -4.92
N HIS A 236 21.40 5.73 -4.48
CA HIS A 236 20.10 5.29 -4.94
C HIS A 236 19.40 6.47 -5.60
N LYS A 237 19.18 6.35 -6.92
CA LYS A 237 18.42 7.32 -7.70
C LYS A 237 16.97 6.88 -7.76
N PRO A 238 16.02 7.82 -7.73
CA PRO A 238 14.62 7.49 -7.93
C PRO A 238 14.42 6.92 -9.34
N GLU A 239 13.69 5.82 -9.43
CA GLU A 239 13.22 5.24 -10.68
C GLU A 239 11.71 5.46 -10.83
N PHE A 240 11.13 5.08 -11.97
CA PHE A 240 9.69 5.17 -12.21
C PHE A 240 9.13 3.77 -12.44
N SER A 241 8.06 3.40 -11.73
CA SER A 241 7.41 2.10 -11.92
C SER A 241 6.29 2.15 -12.95
N GLU A 242 6.24 1.13 -13.81
CA GLU A 242 5.09 0.83 -14.66
C GLU A 242 4.12 -0.17 -14.02
N GLU A 243 4.47 -0.69 -12.83
CA GLU A 243 3.71 -1.70 -12.10
C GLU A 243 3.07 -1.09 -10.84
N PRO A 244 1.74 -1.20 -10.66
CA PRO A 244 1.02 -0.47 -9.61
C PRO A 244 1.21 -1.11 -8.24
N PHE A 245 1.65 -2.37 -8.19
CA PHE A 245 1.83 -3.09 -6.92
C PHE A 245 3.20 -2.84 -6.30
N VAL A 246 4.21 -2.52 -7.10
CA VAL A 246 5.56 -2.20 -6.63
C VAL A 246 5.93 -0.85 -7.24
N MET A 247 5.63 0.23 -6.52
CA MET A 247 5.91 1.60 -6.95
C MET A 247 7.29 2.04 -6.46
N GLN A 248 7.93 2.93 -7.21
CA GLN A 248 9.23 3.48 -6.83
C GLN A 248 9.04 4.64 -5.84
N TRP A 249 9.80 4.62 -4.74
CA TRP A 249 9.72 5.67 -3.74
C TRP A 249 10.36 6.98 -4.22
N GLY A 250 9.59 8.06 -4.17
CA GLY A 250 10.03 9.42 -4.54
C GLY A 250 9.90 10.44 -3.42
N ALA A 251 9.81 10.00 -2.15
CA ALA A 251 9.63 10.84 -0.95
C ALA A 251 8.33 11.67 -0.86
N THR A 252 7.45 11.61 -1.85
CA THR A 252 6.15 12.31 -1.85
C THR A 252 5.04 11.43 -2.39
N VAL A 253 3.88 11.46 -1.73
CA VAL A 253 2.65 10.77 -2.17
C VAL A 253 2.22 11.24 -3.57
N THR A 254 2.54 12.47 -3.96
CA THR A 254 2.32 12.96 -5.33
C THR A 254 3.07 12.10 -6.35
N TYR A 255 4.26 11.63 -6.04
CA TYR A 255 5.07 10.82 -6.96
C TYR A 255 4.42 9.47 -7.22
N ASP A 256 3.88 8.82 -6.19
CA ASP A 256 3.15 7.56 -6.40
C ASP A 256 1.79 7.81 -7.09
N CYS A 257 1.15 8.99 -6.92
CA CYS A 257 -0.04 9.36 -7.72
C CYS A 257 0.30 9.50 -9.21
N ILE A 258 1.46 10.08 -9.55
CA ILE A 258 1.90 10.20 -10.95
C ILE A 258 2.12 8.81 -11.56
N GLN A 259 2.79 7.91 -10.83
CA GLN A 259 2.99 6.51 -11.27
C GLN A 259 1.65 5.79 -11.48
N LEU A 260 0.71 5.92 -10.54
CA LEU A 260 -0.61 5.31 -10.65
C LEU A 260 -1.42 5.91 -11.81
N ALA A 261 -1.40 7.24 -11.99
CA ALA A 261 -2.11 7.89 -13.09
C ALA A 261 -1.56 7.45 -14.46
N ALA A 262 -0.24 7.32 -14.60
CA ALA A 262 0.37 6.77 -15.81
C ALA A 262 -0.09 5.32 -16.08
N TYR A 263 -0.08 4.46 -15.05
CA TYR A 263 -0.59 3.09 -15.14
C TYR A 263 -2.07 3.02 -15.55
N MET A 264 -2.87 3.98 -15.07
CA MET A 264 -4.29 4.10 -15.40
C MET A 264 -4.56 4.61 -16.82
N GLY A 265 -3.52 4.99 -17.56
CA GLY A 265 -3.61 5.38 -18.97
C GLY A 265 -3.93 6.85 -19.21
N PHE A 266 -3.88 7.71 -18.18
CA PHE A 266 -3.98 9.15 -18.36
C PHE A 266 -2.83 9.66 -19.24
N ASN A 267 -3.15 10.50 -20.22
CA ASN A 267 -2.15 11.13 -21.09
C ASN A 267 -2.05 12.65 -20.86
N GLU A 268 -2.92 13.23 -20.03
CA GLU A 268 -2.83 14.60 -19.54
C GLU A 268 -2.97 14.61 -18.01
N ILE A 269 -1.93 15.02 -17.31
CA ILE A 269 -1.85 15.01 -15.85
C ILE A 269 -1.47 16.41 -15.39
N TYR A 270 -2.32 17.01 -14.55
CA TYR A 270 -2.12 18.35 -14.01
C TYR A 270 -1.90 18.31 -12.51
N LEU A 271 -0.81 18.91 -12.04
CA LEU A 271 -0.47 19.02 -10.62
C LEU A 271 -1.05 20.32 -10.05
N LEU A 272 -1.76 20.26 -8.93
CA LEU A 272 -2.37 21.44 -8.30
C LEU A 272 -2.17 21.40 -6.78
N GLY A 273 -1.81 22.55 -6.18
CA GLY A 273 -1.55 22.63 -4.74
C GLY A 273 -0.26 21.92 -4.32
N ILE A 274 0.74 21.90 -5.20
CA ILE A 274 2.04 21.23 -4.99
C ILE A 274 3.13 22.31 -4.99
N ASP A 275 3.13 23.12 -3.93
CA ASP A 275 3.99 24.30 -3.81
C ASP A 275 5.49 23.97 -3.78
N HIS A 276 5.87 22.80 -3.25
CA HIS A 276 7.25 22.32 -3.18
C HIS A 276 8.23 23.29 -2.50
N HIS A 277 7.69 24.14 -1.62
CA HIS A 277 8.41 25.05 -0.74
C HIS A 277 8.04 24.68 0.69
N PHE A 278 9.05 24.43 1.54
CA PHE A 278 8.83 23.84 2.85
C PHE A 278 9.58 24.59 3.94
N SER A 279 8.97 24.68 5.12
CA SER A 279 9.54 25.31 6.32
C SER A 279 10.85 24.66 6.77
N THR A 280 11.02 23.36 6.48
CA THR A 280 12.23 22.61 6.79
C THR A 280 12.57 21.66 5.66
N THR A 281 13.74 21.87 5.05
CA THR A 281 14.28 20.97 4.02
C THR A 281 15.62 20.40 4.46
N VAL A 282 15.90 19.19 4.00
CA VAL A 282 17.18 18.51 4.19
C VAL A 282 17.82 18.30 2.82
N LYS A 283 18.98 18.90 2.63
CA LYS A 283 19.82 18.72 1.44
C LYS A 283 20.52 17.37 1.47
N ILE A 284 21.01 16.93 0.32
CA ILE A 284 21.74 15.67 0.15
C ILE A 284 22.99 15.57 1.04
N ASN A 285 23.65 16.69 1.31
CA ASN A 285 24.82 16.80 2.19
C ASN A 285 24.46 16.77 3.69
N GLY A 286 23.17 16.63 4.03
CA GLY A 286 22.65 16.66 5.40
C GLY A 286 22.40 18.06 5.96
N GLU A 287 22.59 19.12 5.17
CA GLU A 287 22.30 20.50 5.57
C GLU A 287 20.79 20.68 5.76
N LEU A 288 20.43 21.22 6.94
CA LEU A 288 19.06 21.58 7.28
C LEU A 288 18.85 23.07 6.95
N ILE A 289 17.88 23.36 6.10
CA ILE A 289 17.47 24.72 5.77
C ILE A 289 16.08 24.96 6.37
N THR A 290 15.92 26.05 7.09
CA THR A 290 14.65 26.46 7.69
C THR A 290 14.15 27.77 7.11
N ASP A 291 12.86 27.85 6.84
CA ASP A 291 12.16 29.03 6.31
C ASP A 291 10.86 29.27 7.09
N ASP A 292 10.42 30.52 7.16
CA ASP A 292 9.20 30.93 7.86
C ASP A 292 7.99 30.88 6.90
N VAL A 293 7.62 29.65 6.52
CA VAL A 293 6.53 29.39 5.57
C VAL A 293 5.61 28.29 6.05
N GLU A 294 4.34 28.36 5.63
CA GLU A 294 3.35 27.34 5.88
C GLU A 294 3.49 26.18 4.88
N ASN A 295 3.55 24.95 5.39
CA ASN A 295 3.69 23.76 4.53
C ASN A 295 2.36 23.33 3.89
N HIS A 296 1.21 23.74 4.44
CA HIS A 296 -0.10 23.20 4.07
C HIS A 296 -1.20 24.27 4.00
N PHE A 297 -2.30 23.97 3.30
CA PHE A 297 -3.45 24.88 3.11
C PHE A 297 -4.21 25.27 4.40
N THR A 298 -3.95 24.62 5.54
CA THR A 298 -4.61 24.92 6.81
C THR A 298 -3.71 24.63 8.00
N PRO A 299 -3.73 25.48 9.05
CA PRO A 299 -3.02 25.21 10.30
C PRO A 299 -3.60 24.00 11.07
N GLU A 300 -4.79 23.52 10.70
CA GLU A 300 -5.36 22.28 11.23
C GLU A 300 -4.60 21.03 10.74
N TYR A 301 -3.77 21.18 9.71
CA TYR A 301 -2.89 20.12 9.21
C TYR A 301 -1.72 19.93 10.18
N LYS A 302 -1.94 19.16 11.24
CA LYS A 302 -0.93 18.85 12.25
C LYS A 302 -0.19 17.55 11.93
N PHE A 303 1.11 17.50 12.17
CA PHE A 303 1.91 16.27 12.16
C PHE A 303 2.25 15.83 13.59
N SER A 304 2.41 14.52 13.78
CA SER A 304 2.93 13.94 15.03
C SER A 304 4.45 14.01 15.16
N SER A 305 5.16 14.33 14.06
CA SER A 305 6.62 14.42 13.99
C SER A 305 7.04 15.67 13.19
N PRO A 306 8.23 16.24 13.43
CA PRO A 306 8.78 17.27 12.55
C PRO A 306 8.81 16.77 11.10
N TYR A 307 8.23 17.56 10.20
CA TYR A 307 8.23 17.27 8.77
C TYR A 307 9.50 17.85 8.15
N HIS A 308 10.39 16.99 7.64
CA HIS A 308 11.61 17.38 6.95
C HIS A 308 11.54 16.90 5.49
N SER A 309 11.49 17.83 4.54
CA SER A 309 11.44 17.48 3.13
C SER A 309 12.83 17.13 2.58
N LEU A 310 12.96 15.95 1.96
CA LEU A 310 14.20 15.50 1.29
C LEU A 310 14.36 16.16 -0.09
N ILE A 311 14.54 17.49 -0.10
CA ILE A 311 14.31 18.33 -1.28
C ILE A 311 15.08 17.89 -2.53
N ASP A 312 16.36 17.55 -2.39
CA ASP A 312 17.18 17.16 -3.55
C ASP A 312 16.77 15.78 -4.12
N PHE A 313 16.30 14.86 -3.27
CA PHE A 313 15.79 13.56 -3.70
C PHE A 313 14.42 13.70 -4.36
N THR A 314 13.52 14.50 -3.77
CA THR A 314 12.19 14.79 -4.34
C THR A 314 12.32 15.48 -5.71
N ASN A 315 13.30 16.39 -5.87
CA ASN A 315 13.62 17.00 -7.17
C ASN A 315 14.02 15.93 -8.19
N ALA A 316 14.97 15.07 -7.84
CA ALA A 316 15.40 13.99 -8.73
C ALA A 316 14.24 13.03 -9.09
N ALA A 317 13.32 12.78 -8.16
CA ALA A 317 12.15 11.94 -8.42
C ALA A 317 11.21 12.62 -9.42
N TYR A 318 10.87 13.89 -9.23
CA TYR A 318 10.03 14.60 -10.17
C TYR A 318 10.68 14.77 -11.56
N GLU A 319 12.00 14.98 -11.62
CA GLU A 319 12.74 14.94 -12.89
C GLU A 319 12.56 13.59 -13.60
N LYS A 320 12.69 12.48 -12.86
CA LYS A 320 12.47 11.13 -13.38
C LYS A 320 11.04 10.91 -13.88
N ALA A 321 10.03 11.40 -13.16
CA ALA A 321 8.65 11.38 -13.64
C ALA A 321 8.46 12.18 -14.93
N ASN A 322 9.12 13.33 -15.06
CA ASN A 322 9.04 14.15 -16.28
C ASN A 322 9.72 13.45 -17.47
N GLU A 323 10.87 12.79 -17.24
CA GLU A 323 11.53 11.95 -18.25
C GLU A 323 10.61 10.82 -18.73
N TYR A 324 9.99 10.10 -17.79
CA TYR A 324 9.04 9.05 -18.10
C TYR A 324 7.85 9.58 -18.92
N ALA A 325 7.25 10.70 -18.47
CA ALA A 325 6.11 11.32 -19.12
C ALA A 325 6.45 11.72 -20.58
N LYS A 326 7.60 12.33 -20.82
CA LYS A 326 8.08 12.68 -22.17
C LYS A 326 8.28 11.45 -23.06
N ALA A 327 8.88 10.39 -22.52
CA ALA A 327 9.10 9.13 -23.27
C ALA A 327 7.77 8.45 -23.67
N HIS A 328 6.72 8.62 -22.87
CA HIS A 328 5.41 8.00 -23.06
C HIS A 328 4.35 8.93 -23.65
N ARG A 329 4.73 10.16 -24.04
CA ARG A 329 3.81 11.19 -24.58
C ARG A 329 2.68 11.54 -23.61
N ILE A 330 2.98 11.55 -22.32
CA ILE A 330 2.10 12.03 -21.26
C ILE A 330 2.42 13.51 -21.04
N LYS A 331 1.40 14.36 -21.13
CA LYS A 331 1.48 15.77 -20.79
C LYS A 331 1.37 15.92 -19.28
N LEU A 332 2.50 15.98 -18.59
CA LEU A 332 2.58 16.18 -17.14
C LEU A 332 2.96 17.64 -16.84
N MET A 333 2.02 18.41 -16.29
CA MET A 333 2.12 19.86 -16.17
C MET A 333 1.89 20.33 -14.73
N ASN A 334 2.59 21.39 -14.33
CA ASN A 334 2.35 22.07 -13.07
C ASN A 334 1.29 23.17 -13.25
N ALA A 335 0.09 22.95 -12.71
CA ALA A 335 -0.99 23.95 -12.65
C ALA A 335 -1.05 24.67 -11.29
N THR A 336 -0.12 24.40 -10.37
CA THR A 336 -0.05 25.06 -9.05
C THR A 336 0.19 26.56 -9.21
N ARG A 337 -0.52 27.36 -8.40
CA ARG A 337 -0.35 28.81 -8.34
C ARG A 337 0.92 29.15 -7.56
N GLY A 338 1.99 29.49 -8.26
CA GLY A 338 3.28 29.77 -7.64
C GLY A 338 4.00 28.51 -7.15
N GLY A 339 4.75 28.62 -6.06
CA GLY A 339 5.60 27.54 -5.55
C GLY A 339 6.87 27.31 -6.39
N GLU A 340 7.71 26.42 -5.91
CA GLU A 340 9.08 26.15 -6.39
C GLU A 340 9.20 24.82 -7.17
N LEU A 341 8.05 24.21 -7.54
CA LEU A 341 8.05 22.99 -8.34
C LEU A 341 8.34 23.29 -9.82
N GLU A 342 9.63 23.24 -10.18
CA GLU A 342 10.12 23.57 -11.53
C GLU A 342 10.46 22.34 -12.39
N ALA A 343 10.23 21.13 -11.88
CA ALA A 343 10.48 19.89 -12.62
C ALA A 343 9.53 19.68 -13.83
N PHE A 344 8.40 20.39 -13.88
CA PHE A 344 7.36 20.25 -14.90
C PHE A 344 7.02 21.61 -15.52
N GLU A 345 6.63 21.61 -16.80
CA GLU A 345 6.20 22.83 -17.46
C GLU A 345 4.95 23.41 -16.77
N ARG A 346 4.94 24.72 -16.55
CA ARG A 346 3.87 25.40 -15.84
C ARG A 346 2.76 25.83 -16.79
N ILE A 347 1.51 25.66 -16.36
CA ILE A 347 0.32 26.14 -17.08
C ILE A 347 -0.56 26.96 -16.15
N ASN A 348 -1.23 27.98 -16.71
CA ASN A 348 -2.24 28.71 -15.96
C ASN A 348 -3.46 27.80 -15.72
N PHE A 349 -3.72 27.44 -14.47
CA PHE A 349 -4.86 26.62 -14.08
C PHE A 349 -6.19 27.15 -14.62
N ASP A 350 -6.39 28.47 -14.56
CA ASP A 350 -7.64 29.08 -15.00
C ASP A 350 -7.87 28.97 -16.51
N SER A 351 -6.81 28.83 -17.31
CA SER A 351 -6.93 28.64 -18.77
C SER A 351 -7.33 27.22 -19.18
N LEU A 352 -7.39 26.27 -18.24
CA LEU A 352 -7.81 24.88 -18.50
C LEU A 352 -9.33 24.71 -18.56
N PHE A 353 -10.07 25.76 -18.19
CA PHE A 353 -11.52 25.81 -18.12
C PHE A 353 -12.01 26.97 -18.97
N ALA A 354 -13.04 26.72 -19.78
CA ALA A 354 -13.61 27.68 -20.73
C ALA A 354 -14.57 28.66 -20.05
#